data_AF-Q2S8X4-F1
#
_entry.id   AF-Q2S8X4-F1
#
_cell.length_a   1.000
_cell.length_b   1.000
_cell.length_c   1.000
_cell.angle_alpha   90.00
_cell.angle_beta   90.00
_cell.angle_gamma   90.00
#
_symmetry.space_group_name_H-M   'P 1'
#
loop_
_entity.id
_entity.type
_entity.pdbx_description
1 polymer ?
#
loop_
_entity_poly.entity_id
_entity_poly.type
_entity_poly.pdbx_seq_one_letter_code
_entity_poly.pdbx_strand_id
1 'polypeptide(L)'
;MFLLGEHVASVEGLLEYVNSSARSLQRLLPPSPNNIELYPGTDLFTRIPRGHLCLVRRGMLSAVMDNRVAYILQPGDVAGIEGGIKAATVSYVCEDPVELDCFSPVAFQELMKENQQLSNTWQSYVVGLMTLFSHSYGDISKEQHRPQAGFTRYKPGDVIIRQGEEADNVYTMMKGDAKVFIDEQEVGEVHEGEIFGAIAALTNAPRNATVVAGNSCTVMAVPKTQFVSLIHAHPETCFHLLENMARTINDLNRRLTGDSAAL
;
A
#
# COMPACT_ATOMS: atom_id res chain seq x y z
N MET A 1 15.69 -14.26 -7.01
CA MET A 1 14.82 -13.59 -6.06
C MET A 1 13.38 -14.06 -6.29
N PHE A 2 12.64 -14.22 -5.21
CA PHE A 2 11.23 -14.54 -5.21
C PHE A 2 10.46 -13.45 -4.45
N LEU A 3 9.41 -12.91 -5.06
CA LEU A 3 8.50 -11.97 -4.42
C LEU A 3 7.27 -12.72 -3.91
N LEU A 4 6.85 -12.44 -2.68
CA LEU A 4 5.64 -13.04 -2.11
C LEU A 4 4.39 -12.35 -2.68
N GLY A 5 3.30 -13.09 -2.85
CA GLY A 5 2.00 -12.56 -3.33
C GLY A 5 1.76 -12.72 -4.84
N GLU A 6 0.61 -12.23 -5.30
CA GLU A 6 0.27 -12.14 -6.73
C GLU A 6 0.92 -10.89 -7.34
N HIS A 7 1.43 -11.02 -8.57
CA HIS A 7 2.07 -9.93 -9.30
C HIS A 7 1.58 -9.89 -10.74
N VAL A 8 1.54 -8.72 -11.38
CA VAL A 8 1.24 -8.63 -12.82
C VAL A 8 2.33 -9.25 -13.68
N ALA A 9 1.95 -9.69 -14.89
CA ALA A 9 2.86 -10.32 -15.86
C ALA A 9 4.15 -9.53 -16.16
N SER A 10 4.13 -8.19 -16.05
CA SER A 10 5.34 -7.38 -16.22
C SER A 10 6.39 -7.62 -15.14
N VAL A 11 5.97 -7.95 -13.91
CA VAL A 11 6.85 -8.29 -12.78
C VAL A 11 7.48 -9.67 -12.97
N GLU A 12 6.73 -10.65 -13.50
CA GLU A 12 7.27 -11.99 -13.80
C GLU A 12 8.42 -11.95 -14.81
N GLY A 13 8.26 -11.19 -15.89
CA GLY A 13 9.33 -11.00 -16.88
C GLY A 13 10.58 -10.34 -16.29
N LEU A 14 10.39 -9.38 -15.38
CA LEU A 14 11.48 -8.71 -14.68
C LEU A 14 12.14 -9.63 -13.64
N LEU A 15 11.38 -10.50 -12.96
CA LEU A 15 11.92 -11.52 -12.06
C LEU A 15 12.85 -12.47 -12.81
N GLU A 16 12.44 -12.94 -14.00
CA GLU A 16 13.30 -13.81 -14.80
C GLU A 16 14.57 -13.10 -15.27
N TYR A 17 14.46 -11.82 -15.65
CA TYR A 17 15.62 -11.00 -15.99
C TYR A 17 16.61 -10.88 -14.82
N VAL A 18 16.12 -10.53 -13.62
CA VAL A 18 16.92 -10.44 -12.39
C VAL A 18 17.56 -11.79 -12.06
N ASN A 19 16.80 -12.88 -12.12
CA ASN A 19 17.28 -14.24 -11.86
C ASN A 19 18.36 -14.67 -12.84
N SER A 20 18.24 -14.31 -14.13
CA SER A 20 19.25 -14.60 -15.14
C SER A 20 20.57 -13.87 -14.88
N SER A 21 20.49 -12.63 -14.39
CA SER A 21 21.64 -11.82 -14.02
C SER A 21 22.29 -12.32 -12.72
N ALA A 22 21.50 -12.71 -11.72
CA ALA A 22 21.96 -13.36 -10.48
C ALA A 22 22.79 -14.63 -10.77
N ARG A 23 22.27 -15.53 -11.62
CA ARG A 23 23.00 -16.74 -12.05
C ARG A 23 24.30 -16.42 -12.80
N SER A 24 24.36 -15.28 -13.49
CA SER A 24 25.55 -14.83 -14.18
C SER A 24 26.58 -14.22 -13.21
N LEU A 25 26.13 -13.44 -12.23
CA LEU A 25 26.97 -12.95 -11.14
C LEU A 25 27.61 -14.09 -10.36
N GLN A 26 26.84 -15.11 -9.98
CA GLN A 26 27.33 -16.26 -9.22
C GLN A 26 28.48 -17.00 -9.94
N ARG A 27 28.47 -17.01 -11.28
CA ARG A 27 29.51 -17.64 -12.11
C ARG A 27 30.75 -16.77 -12.27
N LEU A 28 30.59 -15.45 -12.23
CA LEU A 28 31.67 -14.48 -12.44
C LEU A 28 32.38 -14.08 -11.14
N LEU A 29 31.68 -14.16 -10.01
CA LEU A 29 32.24 -13.84 -8.70
C LEU A 29 33.20 -14.95 -8.24
N PRO A 30 34.44 -14.62 -7.87
CA PRO A 30 35.34 -15.59 -7.26
C PRO A 30 34.83 -16.00 -5.87
N PRO A 31 35.32 -17.13 -5.32
CA PRO A 31 35.07 -17.49 -3.93
C PRO A 31 35.49 -16.35 -3.01
N SER A 32 34.65 -15.99 -2.05
CA SER A 32 35.04 -15.01 -1.03
C SER A 32 35.94 -15.65 0.03
N PRO A 33 36.96 -14.95 0.55
CA PRO A 33 37.67 -15.39 1.76
C PRO A 33 36.77 -15.36 3.00
N ASN A 34 35.64 -14.64 2.97
CA ASN A 34 34.67 -14.54 4.06
C ASN A 34 33.40 -15.34 3.71
N ASN A 35 33.47 -16.65 3.86
CA ASN A 35 32.29 -17.52 3.81
C ASN A 35 31.62 -17.60 5.18
N ILE A 36 30.30 -17.47 5.21
CA ILE A 36 29.51 -17.46 6.43
C ILE A 36 28.36 -18.44 6.29
N GLU A 37 28.17 -19.27 7.30
CA GLU A 37 26.97 -20.06 7.50
C GLU A 37 26.05 -19.33 8.49
N LEU A 38 24.87 -18.95 8.01
CA LEU A 38 23.82 -18.32 8.80
C LEU A 38 22.82 -19.38 9.26
N TYR A 39 22.43 -19.33 10.52
CA TYR A 39 21.52 -20.28 11.16
C TYR A 39 20.20 -19.61 11.55
N PRO A 40 19.12 -20.39 11.68
CA PRO A 40 17.81 -19.86 12.02
C PRO A 40 17.80 -19.02 13.30
N GLY A 41 17.01 -17.94 13.29
CA GLY A 41 16.92 -16.99 14.41
C GLY A 41 18.05 -15.96 14.50
N THR A 42 18.97 -15.93 13.52
CA THR A 42 20.07 -14.95 13.46
C THR A 42 19.87 -14.00 12.29
N ASP A 43 19.96 -12.68 12.53
CA ASP A 43 20.04 -11.69 11.46
C ASP A 43 21.46 -11.64 10.88
N LEU A 44 21.57 -11.65 9.56
CA LEU A 44 22.83 -11.52 8.82
C LEU A 44 23.72 -10.38 9.35
N PHE A 45 23.14 -9.21 9.65
CA PHE A 45 23.92 -8.05 10.08
C PHE A 45 24.44 -8.13 11.52
N THR A 46 24.10 -9.19 12.26
CA THR A 46 24.78 -9.50 13.53
C THR A 46 26.12 -10.22 13.30
N ARG A 47 26.31 -10.82 12.12
CA ARG A 47 27.50 -11.58 11.73
C ARG A 47 28.43 -10.80 10.82
N ILE A 48 27.89 -9.87 10.04
CA ILE A 48 28.66 -8.99 9.14
C ILE A 48 28.35 -7.51 9.35
N PRO A 49 29.34 -6.62 9.17
CA PRO A 49 29.08 -5.19 9.18
C PRO A 49 28.13 -4.81 8.03
N ARG A 50 27.18 -3.90 8.32
CA ARG A 50 26.34 -3.29 7.29
C ARG A 50 27.20 -2.70 6.16
N GLY A 51 26.71 -2.82 4.92
CA GLY A 51 27.42 -2.42 3.72
C GLY A 51 28.26 -3.52 3.06
N HIS A 52 28.47 -4.65 3.74
CA HIS A 52 28.97 -5.85 3.07
C HIS A 52 27.89 -6.44 2.16
N LEU A 53 28.30 -6.94 1.00
CA LEU A 53 27.44 -7.63 0.06
C LEU A 53 27.62 -9.13 0.24
N CYS A 54 26.55 -9.88 0.43
CA CYS A 54 26.60 -11.32 0.61
C CYS A 54 25.85 -12.04 -0.51
N LEU A 55 26.56 -12.85 -1.28
CA LEU A 55 26.00 -13.72 -2.30
C LEU A 55 25.46 -14.99 -1.64
N VAL A 56 24.21 -15.34 -1.92
CA VAL A 56 23.64 -16.61 -1.49
C VAL A 56 24.26 -17.75 -2.31
N ARG A 57 25.01 -18.64 -1.66
CA ARG A 57 25.56 -19.84 -2.31
C ARG A 57 24.61 -21.01 -2.23
N ARG A 58 24.01 -21.22 -1.05
CA ARG A 58 23.08 -22.33 -0.79
C ARG A 58 22.05 -21.93 0.26
N GLY A 59 20.83 -22.43 0.12
CA GLY A 59 19.71 -22.13 1.01
C GLY A 59 18.90 -20.92 0.55
N MET A 60 17.96 -20.49 1.40
CA MET A 60 17.07 -19.36 1.14
C MET A 60 17.16 -18.35 2.27
N LEU A 61 17.26 -17.07 1.92
CA LEU A 61 17.39 -15.97 2.87
C LEU A 61 16.22 -15.00 2.71
N SER A 62 15.45 -14.80 3.77
CA SER A 62 14.29 -13.93 3.79
C SER A 62 14.69 -12.51 4.17
N ALA A 63 14.34 -11.54 3.33
CA ALA A 63 14.44 -10.13 3.66
C ALA A 63 13.19 -9.69 4.42
N VAL A 64 13.36 -9.19 5.64
CA VAL A 64 12.27 -8.79 6.53
C VAL A 64 12.32 -7.27 6.76
N MET A 65 11.18 -6.62 6.52
CA MET A 65 10.96 -5.19 6.71
C MET A 65 9.68 -5.03 7.54
N ASP A 66 9.73 -4.22 8.60
CA ASP A 66 8.58 -3.99 9.51
C ASP A 66 7.89 -5.29 9.98
N ASN A 67 8.69 -6.29 10.39
CA ASN A 67 8.27 -7.62 10.82
C ASN A 67 7.49 -8.45 9.76
N ARG A 68 7.59 -8.09 8.49
CA ARG A 68 7.01 -8.85 7.37
C ARG A 68 8.11 -9.29 6.41
N VAL A 69 8.01 -10.52 5.91
CA VAL A 69 8.87 -10.98 4.82
C VAL A 69 8.48 -10.20 3.57
N ALA A 70 9.40 -9.41 3.04
CA ALA A 70 9.20 -8.62 1.83
C ALA A 70 9.49 -9.47 0.58
N TYR A 71 10.61 -10.19 0.60
CA TYR A 71 11.05 -11.04 -0.52
C TYR A 71 12.04 -12.09 -0.03
N ILE A 72 12.27 -13.12 -0.84
CA ILE A 72 13.18 -14.24 -0.55
C ILE A 72 14.31 -14.23 -1.58
N LEU A 73 15.53 -14.34 -1.08
CA LEU A 73 16.76 -14.49 -1.86
C LEU A 73 17.13 -15.96 -1.96
N GLN A 74 17.47 -16.39 -3.17
CA GLN A 74 17.85 -17.76 -3.52
C GLN A 74 19.31 -17.80 -4.00
N PRO A 75 19.90 -18.97 -4.23
CA PRO A 75 21.27 -19.08 -4.72
C PRO A 75 21.52 -18.21 -5.96
N GLY A 76 22.56 -17.37 -5.87
CA GLY A 76 22.95 -16.39 -6.88
C GLY A 76 22.46 -14.96 -6.63
N ASP A 77 21.48 -14.76 -5.74
CA ASP A 77 21.06 -13.41 -5.33
C ASP A 77 22.02 -12.79 -4.31
N VAL A 78 21.95 -11.46 -4.18
CA VAL A 78 22.83 -10.68 -3.31
C VAL A 78 22.02 -9.97 -2.22
N ALA A 79 22.41 -10.18 -0.96
CA ALA A 79 21.92 -9.47 0.21
C ALA A 79 22.82 -8.27 0.56
N GLY A 80 22.26 -7.26 1.23
CA GLY A 80 23.00 -6.12 1.75
C GLY A 80 23.24 -4.98 0.75
N ILE A 81 22.55 -4.99 -0.39
CA ILE A 81 22.64 -3.99 -1.47
C ILE A 81 22.26 -2.59 -0.97
N GLU A 82 21.41 -2.51 0.05
CA GLU A 82 21.02 -1.28 0.73
C GLU A 82 22.18 -0.60 1.46
N GLY A 83 23.38 -1.21 1.44
CA GLY A 83 24.63 -0.46 1.41
C GLY A 83 24.93 0.36 2.67
N GLY A 84 24.51 -0.11 3.84
CA GLY A 84 24.72 0.61 5.09
C GLY A 84 23.98 1.94 5.18
N ILE A 85 23.00 2.19 4.29
CA ILE A 85 22.07 3.30 4.41
C ILE A 85 21.36 3.18 5.76
N LYS A 86 21.62 4.14 6.65
CA LYS A 86 21.11 4.09 8.04
C LYS A 86 19.58 4.04 8.11
N ALA A 87 18.90 4.65 7.13
CA ALA A 87 17.45 4.66 7.05
C ALA A 87 16.85 3.33 6.57
N ALA A 88 17.65 2.41 5.99
CA ALA A 88 17.15 1.13 5.53
C ALA A 88 16.99 0.16 6.72
N THR A 89 15.73 -0.20 7.02
CA THR A 89 15.32 -1.07 8.12
C THR A 89 15.08 -2.52 7.66
N VAL A 90 15.97 -3.04 6.82
CA VAL A 90 15.93 -4.45 6.41
C VAL A 90 16.77 -5.32 7.36
N SER A 91 16.24 -6.50 7.65
CA SER A 91 16.95 -7.61 8.31
C SER A 91 16.92 -8.83 7.40
N TYR A 92 17.93 -9.69 7.49
CA TYR A 92 17.98 -10.90 6.69
C TYR A 92 18.08 -12.12 7.59
N VAL A 93 17.08 -12.99 7.51
CA VAL A 93 16.94 -14.17 8.37
C VAL A 93 16.71 -15.42 7.52
N CYS A 94 16.98 -16.59 8.08
CA CYS A 94 16.72 -17.87 7.42
C CYS A 94 15.90 -18.81 8.31
N GLU A 95 15.18 -19.73 7.68
CA GLU A 95 14.44 -20.81 8.35
C GLU A 95 15.27 -22.10 8.42
N ASP A 96 16.14 -22.30 7.44
CA ASP A 96 17.15 -23.37 7.36
C ASP A 96 18.56 -22.76 7.24
N PRO A 97 19.64 -23.51 7.53
CA PRO A 97 21.00 -23.02 7.34
C PRO A 97 21.29 -22.53 5.91
N VAL A 98 21.93 -21.36 5.80
CA VAL A 98 22.28 -20.69 4.54
C VAL A 98 23.77 -20.45 4.46
N GLU A 99 24.37 -20.80 3.32
CA GLU A 99 25.77 -20.52 3.02
C GLU A 99 25.88 -19.24 2.19
N LEU A 100 26.72 -18.30 2.64
CA LEU A 100 26.90 -16.97 2.05
C LEU A 100 28.37 -16.68 1.77
N ASP A 101 28.65 -16.13 0.59
CA ASP A 101 29.95 -15.53 0.27
C ASP A 101 29.86 -14.02 0.43
N CYS A 102 30.54 -13.45 1.42
CA CYS A 102 30.41 -12.04 1.76
C CYS A 102 31.64 -11.22 1.34
N PHE A 103 31.43 -10.07 0.73
CA PHE A 103 32.47 -9.18 0.23
C PHE A 103 32.41 -7.83 0.94
N SER A 104 33.57 -7.33 1.37
CA SER A 104 33.65 -5.96 1.86
C SER A 104 33.45 -4.97 0.70
N PRO A 105 33.00 -3.73 0.98
CA PRO A 105 32.85 -2.71 -0.06
C PRO A 105 34.11 -2.51 -0.91
N VAL A 106 35.29 -2.53 -0.27
CA VAL A 106 36.58 -2.33 -0.93
C VAL A 106 36.92 -3.51 -1.82
N ALA A 107 36.82 -4.74 -1.30
CA ALA A 107 37.11 -5.95 -2.08
C ALA A 107 36.16 -6.09 -3.28
N PHE A 108 34.87 -5.80 -3.09
CA PHE A 108 33.91 -5.84 -4.18
C PHE A 108 34.22 -4.77 -5.25
N GLN A 109 34.60 -3.56 -4.85
CA GLN A 109 35.02 -2.51 -5.79
C GLN A 109 36.27 -2.89 -6.60
N GLU A 110 37.23 -3.58 -6.00
CA GLU A 110 38.43 -4.07 -6.70
C GLU A 110 38.06 -5.12 -7.76
N LEU A 111 37.24 -6.12 -7.40
CA LEU A 111 36.74 -7.14 -8.33
C LEU A 111 36.03 -6.50 -9.54
N MET A 112 35.24 -5.47 -9.29
CA MET A 112 34.51 -4.74 -10.33
C MET A 112 35.43 -3.98 -11.29
N LYS A 113 36.56 -3.45 -10.80
CA LYS A 113 37.57 -2.78 -11.66
C LYS A 113 38.34 -3.77 -12.52
N GLU A 114 38.62 -4.96 -11.99
CA GLU A 114 39.43 -5.98 -12.67
C GLU A 114 38.65 -6.77 -13.71
N ASN A 115 37.33 -6.95 -13.51
CA ASN A 115 36.50 -7.77 -14.38
C ASN A 115 35.34 -6.96 -14.99
N GLN A 116 35.53 -6.48 -16.22
CA GLN A 116 34.53 -5.71 -16.96
C GLN A 116 33.20 -6.47 -17.14
N GLN A 117 33.25 -7.79 -17.35
CA GLN A 117 32.05 -8.60 -17.53
C GLN A 117 31.25 -8.71 -16.22
N LEU A 118 31.94 -8.91 -15.09
CA LEU A 118 31.33 -8.85 -13.77
C LEU A 118 30.70 -7.49 -13.54
N SER A 119 31.40 -6.41 -13.88
CA SER A 119 30.90 -5.05 -13.73
C SER A 119 29.61 -4.81 -14.51
N ASN A 120 29.57 -5.17 -15.79
CA ASN A 120 28.38 -5.03 -16.61
C ASN A 120 27.21 -5.87 -16.07
N THR A 121 27.50 -7.11 -15.64
CA THR A 121 26.47 -8.01 -15.10
C THR A 121 25.90 -7.47 -13.78
N TRP A 122 26.73 -6.92 -12.91
CA TRP A 122 26.29 -6.26 -11.67
C TRP A 122 25.42 -5.04 -11.95
N GLN A 123 25.81 -4.20 -12.91
CA GLN A 123 24.99 -3.06 -13.33
C GLN A 123 23.62 -3.52 -13.84
N SER A 124 23.58 -4.52 -14.72
CA SER A 124 22.33 -5.12 -15.21
C SER A 124 21.47 -5.67 -14.06
N TYR A 125 22.10 -6.35 -13.09
CA TYR A 125 21.39 -6.88 -11.93
C TYR A 125 20.77 -5.77 -11.07
N VAL A 126 21.53 -4.74 -10.71
CA VAL A 126 21.05 -3.61 -9.90
C VAL A 126 19.95 -2.84 -10.63
N VAL A 127 20.12 -2.55 -11.92
CA VAL A 127 19.07 -1.91 -12.74
C VAL A 127 17.82 -2.79 -12.82
N GLY A 128 18.00 -4.10 -12.95
CA GLY A 128 16.91 -5.08 -12.93
C GLY A 128 16.13 -5.03 -11.61
N LEU A 129 16.82 -5.04 -10.48
CA LEU A 129 16.20 -4.92 -9.15
C LEU A 129 15.46 -3.59 -8.98
N MET A 130 16.08 -2.46 -9.35
CA MET A 130 15.44 -1.15 -9.29
C MET A 130 14.16 -1.11 -10.15
N THR A 131 14.22 -1.66 -11.36
CA THR A 131 13.08 -1.71 -12.28
C THR A 131 11.98 -2.61 -11.72
N LEU A 132 12.34 -3.79 -11.22
CA LEU A 132 11.43 -4.74 -10.60
C LEU A 132 10.70 -4.14 -9.41
N PHE A 133 11.41 -3.52 -8.46
CA PHE A 133 10.79 -2.89 -7.31
C PHE A 133 9.96 -1.66 -7.69
N SER A 134 10.39 -0.87 -8.69
CA SER A 134 9.59 0.27 -9.18
C SER A 134 8.27 -0.19 -9.80
N HIS A 135 8.29 -1.27 -10.58
CA HIS A 135 7.07 -1.86 -11.16
C HIS A 135 6.18 -2.50 -10.10
N SER A 136 6.77 -3.22 -9.14
CA SER A 136 6.04 -3.83 -8.01
C SER A 136 5.37 -2.75 -7.16
N TYR A 137 6.08 -1.65 -6.87
CA TYR A 137 5.51 -0.50 -6.18
C TYR A 137 4.43 0.18 -7.02
N GLY A 138 4.63 0.35 -8.33
CA GLY A 138 3.63 0.95 -9.22
C GLY A 138 2.33 0.14 -9.26
N ASP A 139 2.41 -1.17 -9.13
CA ASP A 139 1.23 -2.04 -9.05
C ASP A 139 0.48 -1.90 -7.72
N ILE A 140 1.20 -1.96 -6.60
CA ILE A 140 0.63 -1.71 -5.26
C ILE A 140 0.10 -0.26 -5.15
N SER A 141 0.78 0.71 -5.77
CA SER A 141 0.38 2.12 -5.77
C SER A 141 -0.81 2.39 -6.70
N LYS A 142 -1.07 1.58 -7.73
CA LYS A 142 -2.35 1.68 -8.46
C LYS A 142 -3.53 1.28 -7.58
N GLU A 143 -3.32 0.38 -6.62
CA GLU A 143 -4.33 0.08 -5.59
C GLU A 143 -4.50 1.24 -4.59
N GLN A 144 -3.49 2.09 -4.41
CA GLN A 144 -3.65 3.43 -3.82
C GLN A 144 -4.34 4.36 -4.83
N HIS A 145 -5.61 4.04 -5.09
CA HIS A 145 -6.49 4.77 -5.97
C HIS A 145 -6.44 6.26 -5.60
N ARG A 146 -5.94 7.09 -6.50
CA ARG A 146 -6.33 8.49 -6.55
C ARG A 146 -7.81 8.45 -6.92
N PRO A 147 -8.77 8.71 -6.01
CA PRO A 147 -10.15 8.74 -6.43
C PRO A 147 -10.24 9.74 -7.58
N GLN A 148 -10.94 9.39 -8.65
CA GLN A 148 -11.45 10.41 -9.58
C GLN A 148 -12.57 11.17 -8.84
N ALA A 149 -12.15 11.90 -7.80
CA ALA A 149 -12.97 12.76 -7.00
C ALA A 149 -13.40 13.92 -7.90
N GLY A 150 -14.61 13.82 -8.45
CA GLY A 150 -15.26 14.95 -9.08
C GLY A 150 -15.67 15.94 -7.99
N PHE A 151 -15.19 17.18 -8.06
CA PHE A 151 -15.74 18.26 -7.25
C PHE A 151 -16.92 18.88 -7.99
N THR A 152 -18.10 18.81 -7.39
CA THR A 152 -19.31 19.44 -7.92
C THR A 152 -19.78 20.52 -6.96
N ARG A 153 -20.15 21.68 -7.51
CA ARG A 153 -20.72 22.78 -6.73
C ARG A 153 -22.24 22.75 -6.88
N TYR A 154 -22.92 22.90 -5.76
CA TYR A 154 -24.37 22.96 -5.66
C TYR A 154 -24.79 24.32 -5.09
N LYS A 155 -25.88 24.87 -5.61
CA LYS A 155 -26.55 26.06 -5.08
C LYS A 155 -27.56 25.65 -4.01
N PRO A 156 -27.95 26.58 -3.12
CA PRO A 156 -29.04 26.33 -2.19
C PRO A 156 -30.30 25.83 -2.93
N GLY A 157 -30.88 24.74 -2.45
CA GLY A 157 -32.05 24.08 -3.04
C GLY A 157 -31.74 23.01 -4.10
N ASP A 158 -30.49 22.87 -4.55
CA ASP A 158 -30.14 21.81 -5.51
C ASP A 158 -30.18 20.43 -4.84
N VAL A 159 -30.71 19.44 -5.56
CA VAL A 159 -30.75 18.03 -5.12
C VAL A 159 -29.41 17.37 -5.42
N ILE A 160 -28.73 16.88 -4.39
CA ILE A 160 -27.45 16.17 -4.48
C ILE A 160 -27.68 14.66 -4.65
N ILE A 161 -28.63 14.11 -3.88
CA ILE A 161 -29.05 12.70 -3.93
C ILE A 161 -30.58 12.69 -3.95
N ARG A 162 -31.20 11.81 -4.74
CA ARG A 162 -32.65 11.61 -4.72
C ARG A 162 -32.99 10.21 -4.19
N GLN A 163 -33.97 10.15 -3.30
CA GLN A 163 -34.50 8.89 -2.76
C GLN A 163 -34.99 7.99 -3.90
N GLY A 164 -34.73 6.69 -3.79
CA GLY A 164 -35.11 5.67 -4.76
C GLY A 164 -34.17 5.51 -5.96
N GLU A 165 -33.20 6.42 -6.16
CA GLU A 165 -32.20 6.27 -7.22
C GLU A 165 -31.17 5.19 -6.88
N GLU A 166 -30.48 4.69 -7.91
CA GLU A 166 -29.34 3.78 -7.73
C GLU A 166 -28.12 4.52 -7.16
N ALA A 167 -27.34 3.82 -6.35
CA ALA A 167 -26.19 4.42 -5.67
C ALA A 167 -24.89 4.19 -6.46
N ASP A 168 -24.57 5.10 -7.38
CA ASP A 168 -23.34 5.02 -8.17
C ASP A 168 -22.13 5.69 -7.51
N ASN A 169 -22.35 6.58 -6.55
CA ASN A 169 -21.31 7.37 -5.88
C ASN A 169 -21.51 7.47 -4.36
N VAL A 170 -20.44 7.72 -3.63
CA VAL A 170 -20.43 8.18 -2.25
C VAL A 170 -19.89 9.61 -2.22
N TYR A 171 -20.42 10.43 -1.32
CA TYR A 171 -20.14 11.85 -1.30
C TYR A 171 -19.50 12.29 0.01
N THR A 172 -18.65 13.32 -0.08
CA THR A 172 -18.12 14.04 1.08
C THR A 172 -18.45 15.52 0.95
N MET A 173 -18.98 16.10 2.02
CA MET A 173 -19.25 17.54 2.08
C MET A 173 -17.93 18.27 2.32
N MET A 174 -17.39 18.93 1.31
CA MET A 174 -16.12 19.66 1.43
C MET A 174 -16.30 21.06 1.98
N LYS A 175 -17.48 21.65 1.73
CA LYS A 175 -17.87 22.98 2.21
C LYS A 175 -19.38 23.15 2.11
N GLY A 176 -19.99 23.73 3.15
CA GLY A 176 -21.43 24.00 3.20
C GLY A 176 -22.19 22.94 4.01
N ASP A 177 -23.50 22.94 3.83
CA ASP A 177 -24.44 22.07 4.55
C ASP A 177 -25.62 21.68 3.66
N ALA A 178 -26.19 20.52 3.94
CA ALA A 178 -27.33 19.97 3.24
C ALA A 178 -28.37 19.39 4.22
N LYS A 179 -29.61 19.33 3.78
CA LYS A 179 -30.73 18.73 4.52
C LYS A 179 -31.10 17.39 3.93
N VAL A 180 -31.46 16.44 4.79
CA VAL A 180 -31.82 15.07 4.43
C VAL A 180 -33.31 14.87 4.64
N PHE A 181 -33.99 14.35 3.61
CA PHE A 181 -35.43 14.14 3.58
C PHE A 181 -35.77 12.69 3.25
N ILE A 182 -36.77 12.14 3.93
CA ILE A 182 -37.41 10.86 3.58
C ILE A 182 -38.89 11.14 3.45
N ASP A 183 -39.48 10.83 2.29
CA ASP A 183 -40.90 11.06 2.01
C ASP A 183 -41.34 12.49 2.38
N GLU A 184 -40.54 13.47 1.97
CA GLU A 184 -40.68 14.92 2.24
C GLU A 184 -40.49 15.37 3.70
N GLN A 185 -40.33 14.46 4.65
CA GLN A 185 -40.02 14.79 6.02
C GLN A 185 -38.52 15.00 6.21
N GLU A 186 -38.12 16.13 6.81
CA GLU A 186 -36.73 16.39 7.18
C GLU A 186 -36.31 15.47 8.34
N VAL A 187 -35.30 14.63 8.09
CA VAL A 187 -34.81 13.61 9.03
C VAL A 187 -33.41 13.89 9.55
N GLY A 188 -32.69 14.85 8.99
CA GLY A 188 -31.34 15.18 9.41
C GLY A 188 -30.68 16.24 8.54
N GLU A 189 -29.42 16.52 8.85
CA GLU A 189 -28.56 17.45 8.12
C GLU A 189 -27.21 16.78 7.84
N VAL A 190 -26.48 17.32 6.87
CA VAL A 190 -25.11 16.93 6.51
C VAL A 190 -24.23 18.16 6.62
N HIS A 191 -23.13 18.06 7.35
CA HIS A 191 -22.20 19.14 7.59
C HIS A 191 -20.84 18.93 6.91
N GLU A 192 -20.02 19.98 6.87
CA GLU A 192 -18.66 19.93 6.35
C GLU A 192 -17.82 18.82 7.01
N GLY A 193 -17.11 18.06 6.19
CA GLY A 193 -16.33 16.88 6.59
C GLY A 193 -17.13 15.59 6.62
N GLU A 194 -18.46 15.63 6.58
CA GLU A 194 -19.27 14.42 6.67
C GLU A 194 -19.35 13.65 5.34
N ILE A 195 -19.35 12.32 5.47
CA ILE A 195 -19.53 11.39 4.37
C ILE A 195 -21.00 10.98 4.34
N PHE A 196 -21.64 11.09 3.17
CA PHE A 196 -23.06 10.80 2.99
C PHE A 196 -23.31 9.99 1.71
N GLY A 197 -24.47 9.32 1.65
CA GLY A 197 -24.78 8.37 0.58
C GLY A 197 -24.01 7.04 0.66
N ALA A 198 -23.25 6.79 1.73
CA ALA A 198 -22.46 5.56 1.87
C ALA A 198 -23.32 4.29 2.06
N ILE A 199 -24.44 4.38 2.78
CA ILE A 199 -25.28 3.21 3.13
C ILE A 199 -25.73 2.48 1.86
N ALA A 200 -26.40 3.19 0.94
CA ALA A 200 -26.90 2.62 -0.31
C ALA A 200 -25.78 2.02 -1.17
N ALA A 201 -24.61 2.65 -1.17
CA ALA A 201 -23.44 2.15 -1.89
C ALA A 201 -22.89 0.84 -1.27
N LEU A 202 -22.88 0.72 0.06
CA LEU A 202 -22.38 -0.45 0.77
C LEU A 202 -23.38 -1.62 0.79
N THR A 203 -24.69 -1.34 0.87
CA THR A 203 -25.73 -2.37 0.97
C THR A 203 -26.27 -2.83 -0.38
N ASN A 204 -25.82 -2.24 -1.50
CA ASN A 204 -26.42 -2.44 -2.83
C ASN A 204 -27.94 -2.21 -2.83
N ALA A 205 -28.41 -1.23 -2.05
CA ALA A 205 -29.81 -0.84 -2.00
C ALA A 205 -30.00 0.52 -2.71
N PRO A 206 -31.23 0.85 -3.14
CA PRO A 206 -31.56 2.20 -3.61
C PRO A 206 -31.29 3.27 -2.53
N ARG A 207 -31.24 4.54 -2.94
CA ARG A 207 -31.09 5.66 -2.00
C ARG A 207 -32.27 5.70 -1.02
N ASN A 208 -31.96 5.63 0.27
CA ASN A 208 -32.97 5.67 1.33
C ASN A 208 -33.52 7.08 1.61
N ALA A 209 -32.85 8.13 1.14
CA ALA A 209 -33.21 9.51 1.42
C ALA A 209 -32.79 10.46 0.29
N THR A 210 -33.47 11.60 0.20
CA THR A 210 -33.10 12.73 -0.65
C THR A 210 -32.20 13.68 0.13
N VAL A 211 -31.14 14.19 -0.48
CA VAL A 211 -30.23 15.18 0.13
C VAL A 211 -30.27 16.44 -0.71
N VAL A 212 -30.61 17.57 -0.10
CA VAL A 212 -30.77 18.87 -0.75
C VAL A 212 -29.82 19.88 -0.14
N ALA A 213 -29.07 20.62 -0.95
CA ALA A 213 -28.15 21.65 -0.48
C ALA A 213 -28.91 22.74 0.29
N GLY A 214 -28.55 22.97 1.56
CA GLY A 214 -29.10 24.04 2.39
C GLY A 214 -28.47 25.39 2.04
N ASN A 215 -27.16 25.36 1.76
CA ASN A 215 -26.36 26.51 1.34
C ASN A 215 -25.56 26.20 0.06
N SER A 216 -24.70 27.13 -0.38
CA SER A 216 -23.76 26.84 -1.47
C SER A 216 -22.76 25.78 -1.03
N CYS A 217 -22.83 24.60 -1.66
CA CYS A 217 -22.04 23.44 -1.28
C CYS A 217 -20.94 23.14 -2.29
N THR A 218 -19.81 22.64 -1.80
CA THR A 218 -18.81 21.93 -2.61
C THR A 218 -18.78 20.50 -2.14
N VAL A 219 -19.07 19.58 -3.05
CA VAL A 219 -19.20 18.15 -2.74
C VAL A 219 -18.18 17.40 -3.56
N MET A 220 -17.48 16.48 -2.92
CA MET A 220 -16.62 15.51 -3.57
C MET A 220 -17.42 14.23 -3.81
N ALA A 221 -17.46 13.74 -5.06
CA ALA A 221 -18.10 12.47 -5.41
C ALA A 221 -17.05 11.40 -5.72
N VAL A 222 -17.19 10.22 -5.11
CA VAL A 222 -16.32 9.05 -5.31
C VAL A 222 -17.17 7.90 -5.86
N PRO A 223 -16.79 7.28 -6.99
CA PRO A 223 -17.50 6.12 -7.52
C PRO A 223 -17.61 4.98 -6.50
N LYS A 224 -18.76 4.34 -6.42
CA LYS A 224 -19.01 3.19 -5.53
C LYS A 224 -17.97 2.09 -5.69
N THR A 225 -17.56 1.80 -6.93
CA THR A 225 -16.52 0.80 -7.23
C THR A 225 -15.16 1.14 -6.63
N GLN A 226 -14.87 2.42 -6.42
CA GLN A 226 -13.62 2.91 -5.82
C GLN A 226 -13.73 3.09 -4.30
N PHE A 227 -14.94 3.24 -3.77
CA PHE A 227 -15.17 3.56 -2.38
C PHE A 227 -14.69 2.45 -1.42
N VAL A 228 -14.93 1.18 -1.77
CA VAL A 228 -14.45 0.03 -0.97
C VAL A 228 -12.93 -0.01 -0.94
N SER A 229 -12.27 0.19 -2.09
CA SER A 229 -10.81 0.26 -2.16
C SER A 229 -10.25 1.44 -1.35
N LEU A 230 -10.95 2.58 -1.33
CA LEU A 230 -10.54 3.76 -0.55
C LEU A 230 -10.58 3.49 0.95
N ILE A 231 -11.61 2.78 1.42
CA ILE A 231 -11.71 2.30 2.81
C ILE A 231 -10.50 1.44 3.20
N HIS A 232 -10.10 0.51 2.31
CA HIS A 232 -8.93 -0.34 2.57
C HIS A 232 -7.62 0.44 2.61
N ALA A 233 -7.48 1.46 1.75
CA ALA A 233 -6.27 2.28 1.67
C ALA A 233 -6.15 3.30 2.81
N HIS A 234 -7.27 3.80 3.34
CA HIS A 234 -7.31 4.89 4.33
C HIS A 234 -8.24 4.53 5.50
N PRO A 235 -7.78 3.71 6.47
CA PRO A 235 -8.60 3.25 7.60
C PRO A 235 -9.23 4.37 8.44
N GLU A 236 -8.63 5.55 8.48
CA GLU A 236 -9.19 6.76 9.11
C GLU A 236 -10.54 7.19 8.50
N THR A 237 -10.74 6.92 7.21
CA THR A 237 -12.03 7.17 6.53
C THR A 237 -13.14 6.34 7.15
N CYS A 238 -12.85 5.09 7.54
CA CYS A 238 -13.80 4.24 8.27
C CYS A 238 -14.16 4.83 9.62
N PHE A 239 -13.18 5.36 10.37
CA PHE A 239 -13.44 5.99 11.66
C PHE A 239 -14.40 7.16 11.53
N HIS A 240 -14.18 8.07 10.57
CA HIS A 240 -15.10 9.18 10.31
C HIS A 240 -16.51 8.72 9.92
N LEU A 241 -16.60 7.65 9.12
CA LEU A 241 -17.89 7.11 8.72
C LEU A 241 -18.65 6.50 9.91
N LEU A 242 -17.95 5.77 10.78
CA LEU A 242 -18.51 5.22 12.01
C LEU A 242 -18.97 6.31 12.99
N GLU A 243 -18.17 7.37 13.16
CA GLU A 243 -18.54 8.53 13.99
C GLU A 243 -19.80 9.23 13.45
N ASN A 244 -19.88 9.44 12.13
CA ASN A 244 -21.05 10.06 11.49
C ASN A 244 -22.30 9.20 11.69
N MET A 245 -22.22 7.89 11.45
CA MET A 245 -23.34 6.97 11.68
C MET A 245 -23.79 6.96 13.16
N ALA A 246 -22.85 6.95 14.10
CA ALA A 246 -23.16 7.01 15.52
C ALA A 246 -23.88 8.33 15.91
N ARG A 247 -23.43 9.46 15.35
CA ARG A 247 -24.09 10.77 15.53
C ARG A 247 -25.51 10.75 15.00
N THR A 248 -25.72 10.29 13.76
CA THR A 248 -27.05 10.21 13.15
C THR A 248 -28.00 9.32 13.95
N ILE A 249 -27.53 8.16 14.45
CA ILE A 249 -28.36 7.27 15.29
C ILE A 249 -28.76 7.98 16.60
N ASN A 250 -27.82 8.68 17.25
CA ASN A 250 -28.12 9.41 18.48
C ASN A 250 -29.12 10.56 18.27
N ASP A 251 -28.98 11.30 17.17
CA ASP A 251 -29.89 12.39 16.82
C ASP A 251 -31.29 11.88 16.48
N LEU A 252 -31.38 10.77 15.73
CA LEU A 252 -32.66 10.09 15.46
C LEU A 252 -33.31 9.58 16.75
N ASN A 253 -32.54 8.97 17.64
CA ASN A 253 -33.04 8.50 18.93
C ASN A 253 -33.57 9.66 19.77
N ARG A 254 -32.87 10.80 19.86
CA ARG A 254 -33.34 11.99 20.57
C ARG A 254 -34.67 12.52 20.01
N ARG A 255 -34.81 12.54 18.68
CA ARG A 255 -36.06 12.95 18.01
C ARG A 255 -37.21 11.99 18.31
N LEU A 256 -36.93 10.68 18.36
CA LEU A 256 -37.93 9.64 18.65
C LEU A 256 -38.34 9.60 20.12
N THR A 257 -37.40 9.77 21.05
CA THR A 257 -37.72 9.79 22.49
C THR A 257 -38.45 11.06 22.91
N GLY A 258 -38.39 12.11 22.08
CA GLY A 258 -38.77 13.46 22.44
C GLY A 258 -37.89 13.96 23.60
N ASP A 259 -37.69 15.26 23.71
CA ASP A 259 -37.35 15.81 25.01
C ASP A 259 -38.55 15.58 25.96
N SER A 260 -38.60 14.42 26.61
CA SER A 260 -39.19 14.22 27.94
C SER A 260 -38.13 14.39 29.03
N ALA A 261 -37.25 15.37 28.86
CA ALA A 261 -36.35 15.87 29.89
C ALA A 261 -36.48 17.39 30.03
N ALA A 262 -37.72 17.86 30.18
CA ALA A 262 -38.01 19.09 30.89
C ALA A 262 -38.64 18.71 32.23
N LEU A 263 -37.79 18.64 33.27
CA LEU A 263 -38.03 19.00 34.68
C LEU A 263 -36.85 18.53 35.54
#